data_AF-A0A7S3EZM3-F1
#
_entry.id   AF-A0A7S3EZM3-F1
#
_cell.length_a   1.000
_cell.length_b   1.000
_cell.length_c   1.000
_cell.angle_alpha   90.00
_cell.angle_beta   90.00
_cell.angle_gamma   90.00
#
_symmetry.space_group_name_H-M   'P 1'
#
loop_
_entity.id
_entity.type
_entity.pdbx_description
1 polymer ?
#
loop_
_entity_poly.entity_id
_entity_poly.type
_entity_poly.pdbx_seq_one_letter_code
_entity_poly.pdbx_strand_id
1 'polypeptide(L)'
;TQAYGDEVGQRMNISIFNRSVLNEPTFLAASRMCLASAGDGYGMRLSSSVSANCVPLIAQPSIVQPFEDLLDYRTFSWRLSSGDIPTLARALQQLEDSTLLRMRKNLAAAHPAFSWAEDGLAYNLTVLSLCWRAMHLRRGLKAGRHALTCESMARRLPILQAHARPHHPH
;
A
#
# COMPACT_ATOMS: atom_id res chain seq x y z
N THR A 1 -2.17 -7.01 30.96
CA THR A 1 -2.81 -6.74 29.65
C THR A 1 -4.16 -7.42 29.64
N GLN A 2 -5.25 -6.65 29.71
CA GLN A 2 -6.60 -7.21 29.66
C GLN A 2 -6.98 -7.41 28.19
N ALA A 3 -7.21 -8.67 27.79
CA ALA A 3 -7.73 -8.96 26.47
C ALA A 3 -9.17 -8.45 26.41
N TYR A 4 -9.48 -7.55 25.49
CA TYR A 4 -10.85 -7.24 25.12
C TYR A 4 -11.29 -8.22 24.03
N GLY A 5 -12.58 -8.54 24.00
CA GLY A 5 -13.16 -9.54 23.09
C GLY A 5 -14.21 -10.35 23.83
N ASP A 6 -15.35 -10.58 23.18
CA ASP A 6 -16.36 -11.51 23.67
C ASP A 6 -15.83 -12.97 23.61
N GLU A 7 -16.56 -13.91 24.20
CA GLU A 7 -16.20 -15.34 24.15
C GLU A 7 -16.04 -15.85 22.70
N VAL A 8 -16.73 -15.22 21.75
CA VAL A 8 -16.69 -15.56 20.32
C VAL A 8 -15.32 -15.22 19.73
N GLY A 9 -14.77 -14.04 20.02
CA GLY A 9 -13.42 -13.64 19.61
C GLY A 9 -12.33 -14.57 20.16
N GLN A 10 -12.44 -14.98 21.42
CA GLN A 10 -11.48 -15.89 22.05
C GLN A 10 -11.49 -17.28 21.40
N ARG A 11 -12.67 -17.83 21.04
CA ARG A 11 -12.80 -19.11 20.32
C ARG A 11 -12.17 -19.08 18.91
N MET A 12 -12.08 -17.89 18.32
CA MET A 12 -11.46 -17.66 17.01
C MET A 12 -9.97 -17.33 17.10
N ASN A 13 -9.36 -17.47 18.28
CA ASN A 13 -7.98 -17.08 18.59
C ASN A 13 -7.68 -15.60 18.28
N ILE A 14 -8.70 -14.74 18.43
CA ILE A 14 -8.58 -13.29 18.28
C ILE A 14 -8.39 -12.71 19.68
N SER A 15 -7.21 -12.16 19.93
CA SER A 15 -6.91 -11.43 21.18
C SER A 15 -6.82 -9.93 20.89
N ILE A 16 -7.68 -9.11 21.51
CA ILE A 16 -7.58 -7.64 21.40
C ILE A 16 -6.80 -7.11 22.58
N PHE A 17 -5.66 -6.46 22.31
CA PHE A 17 -4.86 -5.81 23.34
C PHE A 17 -4.96 -4.30 23.19
N ASN A 18 -5.50 -3.61 24.19
CA ASN A 18 -5.35 -2.17 24.28
C ASN A 18 -3.93 -1.86 24.79
N ARG A 19 -3.05 -1.46 23.87
CA ARG A 19 -1.70 -0.95 24.17
C ARG A 19 -1.60 0.47 23.62
N SER A 20 -2.20 1.42 24.34
CA SER A 20 -2.10 2.85 24.07
C SER A 20 -0.63 3.26 23.88
N VAL A 21 -0.28 3.43 22.60
CA VAL A 21 0.83 4.15 21.95
C VAL A 21 1.99 4.62 22.84
N LEU A 22 2.94 3.74 23.13
CA LEU A 22 4.30 4.16 23.50
C LEU A 22 5.39 3.61 22.55
N ASN A 23 5.08 2.62 21.70
CA ASN A 23 6.05 1.96 20.80
C ASN A 23 5.40 1.46 19.49
N GLU A 24 4.60 2.32 18.83
CA GLU A 24 3.80 1.93 17.66
C GLU A 24 4.63 1.33 16.50
N PRO A 25 5.79 1.88 16.10
CA PRO A 25 6.59 1.33 15.00
C PRO A 25 7.07 -0.11 15.26
N THR A 26 7.46 -0.42 16.50
CA THR A 26 7.98 -1.74 16.88
C THR A 26 6.89 -2.81 16.81
N PHE A 27 5.66 -2.48 17.21
CA PHE A 27 4.54 -3.42 17.14
C PHE A 27 4.07 -3.66 15.71
N LEU A 28 4.04 -2.63 14.87
CA LEU A 28 3.72 -2.79 13.46
C LEU A 28 4.78 -3.67 12.75
N ALA A 29 6.07 -3.40 12.97
CA ALA A 29 7.14 -4.19 12.36
C ALA A 29 7.11 -5.68 12.76
N ALA A 30 6.72 -5.97 14.00
CA ALA A 30 6.56 -7.33 14.51
C ALA A 30 5.29 -8.04 13.99
N SER A 31 4.30 -7.31 13.48
CA SER A 31 3.03 -7.86 13.01
C SER A 31 3.15 -8.50 11.63
N ARG A 32 2.41 -9.59 11.38
CA ARG A 32 2.37 -10.21 10.04
C ARG A 32 1.80 -9.25 9.00
N MET A 33 0.65 -8.66 9.29
CA MET A 33 -0.04 -7.69 8.46
C MET A 33 -0.66 -6.59 9.33
N CYS A 34 -0.87 -5.40 8.76
CA CYS A 34 -1.37 -4.22 9.48
C CYS A 34 -2.66 -3.71 8.85
N LEU A 35 -3.73 -3.63 9.66
CA LEU A 35 -5.05 -3.20 9.21
C LEU A 35 -5.06 -1.69 8.90
N ALA A 36 -5.21 -1.36 7.63
CA ALA A 36 -5.46 -0.01 7.14
C ALA A 36 -6.96 0.16 6.85
N SER A 37 -7.74 0.40 7.91
CA SER A 37 -9.19 0.59 7.81
C SER A 37 -9.58 2.03 7.43
N ALA A 38 -10.77 2.17 6.82
CA ALA A 38 -11.44 3.46 6.70
C ALA A 38 -11.78 4.04 8.07
N GLY A 39 -11.81 5.36 8.20
CA GLY A 39 -12.19 6.05 9.44
C GLY A 39 -11.66 7.48 9.44
N ASP A 40 -11.75 8.15 10.58
CA ASP A 40 -11.24 9.51 10.74
C ASP A 40 -9.71 9.52 10.54
N GLY A 41 -9.23 10.28 9.55
CA GLY A 41 -7.80 10.35 9.19
C GLY A 41 -7.31 9.49 8.00
N TYR A 42 -8.17 9.19 7.02
CA TYR A 42 -8.07 8.39 5.77
C TYR A 42 -6.72 7.92 5.17
N GLY A 43 -5.54 8.43 5.53
CA GLY A 43 -4.24 7.99 5.01
C GLY A 43 -3.23 7.50 6.05
N MET A 44 -3.37 7.84 7.34
CA MET A 44 -2.28 7.61 8.30
C MET A 44 -1.95 6.13 8.52
N ARG A 45 -2.96 5.26 8.59
CA ARG A 45 -2.75 3.82 8.87
C ARG A 45 -2.02 3.10 7.73
N LEU A 46 -2.29 3.49 6.47
CA LEU A 46 -1.55 2.97 5.34
C LEU A 46 -0.09 3.42 5.41
N SER A 47 0.14 4.73 5.58
CA SER A 47 1.50 5.27 5.68
C SER A 47 2.28 4.66 6.85
N SER A 48 1.69 4.54 8.04
CA SER A 48 2.31 3.86 9.19
C SER A 48 2.68 2.41 8.88
N SER A 49 1.80 1.67 8.20
CA SER A 49 2.06 0.28 7.79
C SER A 49 3.25 0.21 6.83
N VAL A 50 3.29 1.10 5.83
CA VAL A 50 4.41 1.20 4.89
C VAL A 50 5.70 1.55 5.61
N SER A 51 5.71 2.61 6.44
CA SER A 51 6.88 3.06 7.20
C SER A 51 7.45 1.98 8.12
N ALA A 52 6.60 1.13 8.69
CA ALA A 52 7.02 0.01 9.52
C ALA A 52 7.36 -1.26 8.72
N ASN A 53 7.30 -1.22 7.39
CA ASN A 53 7.39 -2.38 6.49
C ASN A 53 6.44 -3.54 6.86
N CYS A 54 5.26 -3.18 7.37
CA CYS A 54 4.18 -4.10 7.68
C CYS A 54 3.21 -4.19 6.52
N VAL A 55 2.94 -5.40 6.02
CA VAL A 55 2.10 -5.63 4.84
C VAL A 55 0.68 -5.07 5.09
N PRO A 56 0.22 -4.07 4.32
CA PRO A 56 -1.07 -3.46 4.55
C PRO A 56 -2.22 -4.42 4.23
N LEU A 57 -3.17 -4.51 5.16
CA LEU A 57 -4.47 -5.13 4.99
C LEU A 57 -5.49 -4.00 4.84
N ILE A 58 -5.83 -3.65 3.60
CA ILE A 58 -6.56 -2.43 3.25
C ILE A 58 -8.06 -2.69 3.31
N ALA A 59 -8.73 -2.22 4.36
CA ALA A 59 -10.19 -2.27 4.52
C ALA A 59 -10.82 -0.93 4.08
N GLN A 60 -10.55 -0.55 2.83
CA GLN A 60 -11.02 0.68 2.19
C GLN A 60 -11.39 0.40 0.72
N PRO A 61 -12.38 -0.45 0.43
CA PRO A 61 -12.62 -0.98 -0.91
C PRO A 61 -12.90 0.11 -1.96
N SER A 62 -13.55 1.21 -1.55
CA SER A 62 -13.95 2.32 -2.43
C SER A 62 -12.97 3.49 -2.45
N ILE A 63 -11.81 3.37 -1.81
CA ILE A 63 -10.80 4.43 -1.77
C ILE A 63 -9.62 4.05 -2.65
N VAL A 64 -9.28 4.94 -3.58
CA VAL A 64 -8.04 4.85 -4.36
C VAL A 64 -6.88 5.27 -3.47
N GLN A 65 -5.88 4.41 -3.33
CA GLN A 65 -4.72 4.66 -2.49
C GLN A 65 -3.69 5.53 -3.21
N PRO A 66 -2.77 6.20 -2.47
CA PRO A 66 -1.72 7.00 -3.08
C PRO A 66 -0.94 6.21 -4.12
N PHE A 67 -0.86 6.77 -5.33
CA PHE A 67 -0.13 6.19 -6.46
C PHE A 67 -0.61 4.79 -6.87
N GLU A 68 -1.85 4.39 -6.57
CA GLU A 68 -2.40 3.10 -6.99
C GLU A 68 -2.53 2.96 -8.52
N ASP A 69 -2.49 4.09 -9.24
CA ASP A 69 -2.36 4.15 -10.70
C ASP A 69 -0.94 3.85 -11.22
N LEU A 70 0.07 3.94 -10.35
CA LEU A 70 1.49 3.74 -10.69
C LEU A 70 2.09 2.49 -10.01
N LEU A 71 1.58 2.08 -8.86
CA LEU A 71 2.09 0.98 -8.04
C LEU A 71 1.11 -0.20 -8.07
N ASP A 72 1.63 -1.41 -8.28
CA ASP A 72 0.81 -2.63 -8.18
C ASP A 72 0.64 -3.04 -6.71
N TYR A 73 -0.33 -2.45 -6.02
CA TYR A 73 -0.66 -2.73 -4.62
C TYR A 73 -0.89 -4.22 -4.33
N ARG A 74 -1.32 -5.02 -5.31
CA ARG A 74 -1.54 -6.47 -5.14
C ARG A 74 -0.24 -7.23 -4.83
N THR A 75 0.91 -6.63 -5.14
CA THR A 75 2.22 -7.25 -4.91
C THR A 75 2.70 -7.09 -3.47
N PHE A 76 2.20 -6.10 -2.73
CA PHE A 76 2.68 -5.74 -1.39
C PHE A 76 1.56 -5.48 -0.36
N SER A 77 0.30 -5.63 -0.72
CA SER A 77 -0.85 -5.43 0.16
C SER A 77 -1.98 -6.42 -0.15
N TRP A 78 -2.95 -6.51 0.75
CA TRP A 78 -4.20 -7.23 0.54
C TRP A 78 -5.37 -6.28 0.77
N ARG A 79 -6.15 -6.00 -0.28
CA ARG A 79 -7.39 -5.22 -0.17
C ARG A 79 -8.57 -6.12 0.21
N LEU A 80 -9.28 -5.74 1.26
CA LEU A 80 -10.45 -6.43 1.76
C LEU A 80 -11.74 -5.87 1.15
N SER A 81 -12.63 -6.80 0.81
CA SER A 81 -14.05 -6.57 0.54
C SER A 81 -14.89 -7.02 1.74
N SER A 82 -16.15 -6.59 1.79
CA SER A 82 -17.10 -7.05 2.83
C SER A 82 -17.29 -8.57 2.84
N GLY A 83 -17.13 -9.22 1.68
CA GLY A 83 -17.24 -10.67 1.54
C GLY A 83 -16.07 -11.45 2.16
N ASP A 84 -14.93 -10.80 2.39
CA ASP A 84 -13.75 -11.44 2.97
C ASP A 84 -13.83 -11.55 4.50
N ILE A 85 -14.59 -10.66 5.14
CA ILE A 85 -14.67 -10.54 6.61
C ILE A 85 -15.01 -11.87 7.30
N PRO A 86 -16.02 -12.65 6.87
CA PRO A 86 -16.40 -13.89 7.55
C PRO A 86 -15.29 -14.94 7.56
N THR A 87 -14.38 -14.92 6.58
CA THR A 87 -13.30 -15.91 6.44
C THR A 87 -11.91 -15.35 6.72
N LEU A 88 -11.80 -14.05 7.04
CA LEU A 88 -10.54 -13.33 7.14
C LEU A 88 -9.56 -13.98 8.12
N ALA A 89 -10.01 -14.34 9.32
CA ALA A 89 -9.16 -14.95 10.33
C ALA A 89 -8.51 -16.26 9.83
N ARG A 90 -9.31 -17.13 9.19
CA ARG A 90 -8.83 -18.38 8.59
C ARG A 90 -7.84 -18.11 7.46
N ALA A 91 -8.16 -17.16 6.58
CA ALA A 91 -7.33 -16.85 5.43
C ALA A 91 -5.97 -16.24 5.84
N LEU A 92 -5.94 -15.42 6.89
CA LEU A 92 -4.69 -14.89 7.48
C LEU A 92 -3.84 -15.99 8.15
N GLN A 93 -4.48 -16.96 8.81
CA GLN A 93 -3.79 -18.12 9.41
C GLN A 93 -3.19 -19.06 8.34
N GLN A 94 -3.86 -19.17 7.19
CA GLN A 94 -3.41 -19.99 6.07
C GLN A 94 -2.41 -19.29 5.13
N LEU A 95 -2.13 -18.00 5.34
CA LEU A 95 -1.18 -17.25 4.52
C LEU A 95 0.24 -17.80 4.72
N GLU A 96 0.82 -18.33 3.66
CA GLU A 96 2.18 -18.86 3.68
C GLU A 96 3.23 -17.77 4.00
N ASP A 97 4.21 -18.12 4.82
CA ASP A 97 5.31 -17.22 5.19
C ASP A 97 6.15 -16.79 3.97
N SER A 98 6.27 -17.65 2.97
CA SER A 98 6.93 -17.35 1.68
C SER A 98 6.23 -16.19 0.94
N THR A 99 4.90 -16.22 0.93
CA THR A 99 4.07 -15.18 0.33
C THR A 99 4.19 -13.88 1.12
N LEU A 100 4.12 -13.95 2.44
CA LEU A 100 4.28 -12.78 3.29
C LEU A 100 5.67 -12.14 3.13
N LEU A 101 6.73 -12.93 3.06
CA LEU A 101 8.10 -12.44 2.85
C LEU A 101 8.23 -11.75 1.49
N ARG A 102 7.63 -12.30 0.43
CA ARG A 102 7.59 -11.66 -0.90
C ARG A 102 6.85 -10.32 -0.85
N MET A 103 5.70 -10.26 -0.17
CA MET A 103 4.95 -9.01 0.00
C MET A 103 5.77 -7.96 0.75
N ARG A 104 6.48 -8.33 1.83
CA ARG A 104 7.38 -7.42 2.57
C ARG A 104 8.56 -6.92 1.71
N LYS A 105 9.13 -7.77 0.85
CA LYS A 105 10.18 -7.33 -0.09
C LYS A 105 9.65 -6.30 -1.08
N ASN A 106 8.47 -6.55 -1.64
CA ASN A 106 7.82 -5.62 -2.56
C ASN A 106 7.43 -4.32 -1.84
N LEU A 107 6.96 -4.40 -0.60
CA LEU A 107 6.64 -3.24 0.23
C LEU A 107 7.88 -2.38 0.51
N ALA A 108 9.02 -3.00 0.84
CA ALA A 108 10.28 -2.29 1.03
C ALA A 108 10.74 -1.59 -0.27
N ALA A 109 10.56 -2.22 -1.43
CA ALA A 109 10.82 -1.59 -2.72
C ALA A 109 9.84 -0.43 -3.01
N ALA A 110 8.61 -0.53 -2.52
CA ALA A 110 7.60 0.52 -2.64
C ALA A 110 7.75 1.66 -1.62
N HIS A 111 8.43 1.44 -0.51
CA HIS A 111 8.57 2.38 0.61
C HIS A 111 8.96 3.81 0.19
N PRO A 112 9.95 4.03 -0.70
CA PRO A 112 10.33 5.38 -1.12
C PRO A 112 9.17 6.18 -1.73
N ALA A 113 8.18 5.53 -2.33
CA ALA A 113 7.00 6.20 -2.89
C ALA A 113 6.18 6.95 -1.84
N PHE A 114 6.29 6.58 -0.56
CA PHE A 114 5.54 7.17 0.55
C PHE A 114 6.40 8.12 1.40
N SER A 115 7.67 8.31 1.05
CA SER A 115 8.58 9.22 1.73
C SER A 115 8.70 10.55 0.98
N TRP A 116 8.60 11.65 1.73
CA TRP A 116 8.87 13.01 1.27
C TRP A 116 10.28 13.50 1.66
N ALA A 117 11.09 12.63 2.26
CA ALA A 117 12.49 12.93 2.57
C ALA A 117 13.34 12.99 1.30
N GLU A 118 14.61 13.37 1.45
CA GLU A 118 15.55 13.55 0.33
C GLU A 118 15.76 12.27 -0.50
N ASP A 119 15.69 11.10 0.13
CA ASP A 119 15.75 9.78 -0.50
C ASP A 119 14.38 9.23 -0.96
N GLY A 120 13.32 10.02 -0.78
CA GLY A 120 11.96 9.69 -1.12
C GLY A 120 11.62 9.94 -2.60
N LEU A 121 10.57 9.28 -3.07
CA LEU A 121 10.04 9.39 -4.43
C LEU A 121 8.62 9.96 -4.48
N ALA A 122 8.01 10.33 -3.34
CA ALA A 122 6.63 10.83 -3.30
C ALA A 122 6.43 12.06 -4.19
N TYR A 123 7.37 13.01 -4.18
CA TYR A 123 7.33 14.19 -5.06
C TYR A 123 7.36 13.78 -6.53
N ASN A 124 8.31 12.94 -6.92
CA ASN A 124 8.49 12.52 -8.32
C ASN A 124 7.27 11.76 -8.86
N LEU A 125 6.71 10.86 -8.05
CA LEU A 125 5.50 10.11 -8.39
C LEU A 125 4.27 11.02 -8.46
N THR A 126 4.20 12.05 -7.61
CA THR A 126 3.14 13.07 -7.69
C THR A 126 3.20 13.82 -9.02
N VAL A 127 4.37 14.34 -9.40
CA VAL A 127 4.54 15.05 -10.67
C VAL A 127 4.23 14.12 -11.86
N LEU A 128 4.67 12.86 -11.81
CA LEU A 128 4.37 11.87 -12.85
C LEU A 128 2.86 11.58 -12.96
N SER A 129 2.18 11.34 -11.84
CA SER A 129 0.74 11.05 -11.82
C SER A 129 -0.07 12.26 -12.32
N LEU A 130 0.35 13.49 -11.98
CA LEU A 130 -0.22 14.73 -12.54
C LEU A 130 0.01 14.85 -14.05
N CYS A 131 1.21 14.49 -14.54
CA CYS A 131 1.54 14.48 -15.97
C CYS A 131 0.58 13.56 -16.74
N TRP A 132 0.41 12.32 -16.27
CA TRP A 132 -0.50 11.36 -16.88
C TRP A 132 -1.94 11.86 -16.88
N ARG A 133 -2.44 12.41 -15.76
CA ARG A 133 -3.80 12.97 -15.70
C ARG A 133 -3.99 14.14 -16.67
N ALA A 134 -3.00 15.02 -16.79
CA ALA A 134 -3.05 16.14 -17.74
C ALA A 134 -3.16 15.64 -19.19
N MET A 135 -2.43 14.57 -19.54
CA MET A 135 -2.51 13.94 -20.86
C MET A 135 -3.87 13.27 -21.13
N HIS A 136 -4.47 12.63 -20.11
CA HIS A 136 -5.79 12.02 -20.24
C HIS A 136 -6.91 13.05 -20.40
N LEU A 137 -6.84 14.17 -19.66
CA LEU A 137 -7.84 15.24 -19.70
C LEU A 137 -7.76 16.07 -20.99
N ARG A 138 -6.56 16.22 -21.56
CA ARG A 138 -6.32 17.00 -22.77
C ARG A 138 -5.88 16.04 -23.87
N ARG A 139 -6.84 15.51 -24.66
CA ARG A 139 -6.62 14.67 -25.85
C ARG A 139 -5.67 15.32 -26.89
N GLY A 140 -4.38 15.48 -26.56
CA GLY A 140 -3.37 16.07 -27.45
C GLY A 140 -2.70 17.37 -26.97
N LEU A 141 -2.29 17.50 -25.71
CA LEU A 141 -1.18 18.42 -25.44
C LEU A 141 0.08 17.89 -26.13
N LYS A 142 0.50 18.54 -27.23
CA LYS A 142 1.87 18.43 -27.70
C LYS A 142 2.74 19.09 -26.64
N ALA A 143 3.35 18.27 -25.77
CA ALA A 143 4.45 18.72 -24.93
C ALA A 143 5.40 19.52 -25.82
N GLY A 144 5.70 20.77 -25.43
CA GLY A 144 6.59 21.62 -26.23
C GLY A 144 7.88 20.86 -26.53
N ARG A 145 8.55 21.18 -27.65
CA ARG A 145 9.72 20.44 -28.21
C ARG A 145 10.89 20.18 -27.22
N HIS A 146 10.83 20.72 -26.00
CA HIS A 146 11.82 20.60 -24.93
C HIS A 146 11.24 20.12 -23.57
N ALA A 147 9.95 19.78 -23.48
CA ALA A 147 9.35 19.32 -22.22
C ALA A 147 9.60 17.81 -22.03
N LEU A 148 10.06 17.42 -20.83
CA LEU A 148 10.12 16.01 -20.41
C LEU A 148 8.75 15.37 -20.62
N THR A 149 8.68 14.30 -21.40
CA THR A 149 7.44 13.52 -21.56
C THR A 149 7.18 12.70 -20.30
N CYS A 150 5.92 12.36 -20.01
CA CYS A 150 5.59 11.53 -18.85
C CYS A 150 6.35 10.20 -18.88
N GLU A 151 6.56 9.60 -20.06
CA GLU A 151 7.36 8.39 -20.25
C GLU A 151 8.84 8.59 -19.87
N SER A 152 9.41 9.73 -20.25
CA SER A 152 10.79 10.05 -19.89
C SER A 152 10.98 10.23 -18.38
N MET A 153 9.97 10.76 -17.69
CA MET A 153 9.94 10.85 -16.24
C MET A 153 9.81 9.46 -15.59
N ALA A 154 8.87 8.63 -16.08
CA ALA A 154 8.66 7.27 -15.58
C ALA A 154 9.93 6.42 -15.70
N ARG A 155 10.64 6.52 -16.83
CA ARG A 155 11.91 5.80 -17.05
C ARG A 155 13.01 6.19 -16.07
N ARG A 156 12.91 7.31 -15.36
CA ARG A 156 13.91 7.71 -14.34
C ARG A 156 13.56 7.19 -12.95
N LEU A 157 12.43 6.50 -12.77
CA LEU A 157 11.96 6.00 -11.48
C LEU A 157 12.16 4.48 -11.38
N PRO A 158 13.15 4.00 -10.60
CA PRO A 158 13.46 2.57 -10.50
C PRO A 158 12.28 1.71 -10.06
N ILE A 159 11.44 2.23 -9.16
CA ILE A 159 10.25 1.56 -8.64
C ILE A 159 9.25 1.17 -9.74
N LEU A 160 9.19 1.92 -10.85
CA LEU A 160 8.29 1.64 -11.97
C LEU A 160 8.92 0.70 -13.00
N GLN A 161 10.25 0.55 -12.98
CA GLN A 161 10.95 -0.39 -13.87
C GLN A 161 10.88 -1.82 -13.34
N ALA A 162 10.89 -1.99 -12.01
CA ALA A 162 10.84 -3.31 -11.36
C ALA A 162 9.51 -4.07 -11.56
N HIS A 163 8.44 -3.38 -11.95
CA HIS A 163 7.08 -3.93 -12.08
C HIS A 163 6.46 -3.76 -13.48
N ALA A 164 7.24 -3.37 -14.49
CA ALA A 164 6.75 -3.25 -15.86
C ALA A 164 6.34 -4.64 -16.39
N ARG A 165 5.03 -4.93 -16.35
CA ARG A 165 4.46 -6.03 -17.15
C ARG A 165 4.67 -5.69 -18.64
N PRO A 166 4.97 -6.67 -19.50
CA PRO A 166 4.94 -6.43 -20.93
C PRO A 166 3.54 -5.96 -21.32
N HIS A 167 3.45 -4.76 -21.86
CA HIS A 167 2.22 -4.22 -22.45
C HIS A 167 1.83 -5.14 -23.62
N HIS A 168 0.75 -5.92 -23.48
CA HIS A 168 0.07 -6.48 -24.63
C HIS A 168 -0.85 -5.41 -25.21
N PRO A 169 -0.65 -4.97 -26.47
CA PRO A 169 -1.62 -4.12 -27.14
C PRO A 169 -2.83 -4.98 -27.52
N HIS A 170 -4.02 -4.53 -27.14
CA HIS A 170 -5.29 -4.94 -27.76
C HIS A 170 -5.55 -4.05 -28.96
#